data_AF-A0ABD8B6N8-F1
#
_entry.id   AF-A0ABD8B6N8-F1
#
_cell.length_a   1.000
_cell.length_b   1.000
_cell.length_c   1.000
_cell.angle_alpha   90.00
_cell.angle_beta   90.00
_cell.angle_gamma   90.00
#
_symmetry.space_group_name_H-M   'P 1'
#
loop_
_entity.id
_entity.type
_entity.pdbx_description
1 polymer ?
#
loop_
_entity_poly.entity_id
_entity_poly.type
_entity_poly.pdbx_seq_one_letter_code
_entity_poly.pdbx_strand_id
1 'polypeptide(L)'
;MRPWKTGLQTAILATLVAAGLSGCAAALIGGGLAASSITDRRSAGSQADDQVMELHVKSKAQAILRRNSYGGFKPSVSVVSYNRRLLLLGQVATQADRQTVERIARAERSAAAVYNHINVATTARTAADISNDTSITARVRANLLNVQGVYPGHVKVVTYAGVTYVMGMLSPEQQAAVNQRVSTTPGVISVVTLYENYTESPY
;
A
#
# COMPACT_ATOMS: atom_id res chain seq x y z
N MET A 1 -0.02 -34.20 -41.96
CA MET A 1 0.70 -34.34 -40.67
C MET A 1 0.65 -32.99 -39.96
N ARG A 2 0.13 -32.98 -38.72
CA ARG A 2 -0.41 -31.81 -38.01
C ARG A 2 0.68 -30.94 -37.34
N PRO A 3 0.51 -29.60 -37.29
CA PRO A 3 1.46 -28.68 -36.66
C PRO A 3 1.33 -28.71 -35.13
N TRP A 4 2.07 -29.60 -34.46
CA TRP A 4 2.04 -29.72 -33.00
C TRP A 4 2.95 -28.71 -32.28
N LYS A 5 3.97 -28.16 -32.96
CA LYS A 5 5.06 -27.43 -32.28
C LYS A 5 4.72 -26.00 -31.85
N THR A 6 3.72 -25.35 -32.46
CA THR A 6 3.36 -23.95 -32.14
C THR A 6 2.46 -23.80 -30.92
N GLY A 7 1.72 -24.84 -30.52
CA GLY A 7 0.84 -24.81 -29.36
C GLY A 7 1.57 -24.88 -28.00
N LEU A 8 2.77 -25.47 -27.99
CA LEU A 8 3.54 -25.63 -26.75
C LEU A 8 4.23 -24.32 -26.33
N GLN A 9 4.68 -23.51 -27.30
CA GLN A 9 5.29 -22.21 -27.02
C GLN A 9 4.27 -21.16 -26.56
N THR A 10 3.05 -21.17 -27.13
CA THR A 10 1.97 -20.28 -26.68
C THR A 10 1.45 -20.65 -25.29
N ALA A 11 1.44 -21.94 -24.93
CA ALA A 11 1.07 -22.39 -23.58
C ALA A 11 2.07 -21.92 -22.50
N ILE A 12 3.38 -21.94 -22.79
CA ILE A 12 4.42 -21.52 -21.83
C ILE A 12 4.36 -19.99 -21.59
N LEU A 13 4.18 -19.19 -22.64
CA LEU A 13 3.99 -17.74 -22.52
C LEU A 13 2.69 -17.36 -21.80
N ALA A 14 1.59 -18.08 -22.04
CA ALA A 14 0.33 -17.85 -21.35
C ALA A 14 0.42 -18.17 -19.84
N THR A 15 1.20 -19.18 -19.47
CA THR A 15 1.39 -19.56 -18.06
C THR A 15 2.28 -18.56 -17.31
N LEU A 16 3.32 -17.99 -17.95
CA LEU A 16 4.14 -16.92 -17.37
C LEU A 16 3.39 -15.60 -17.21
N VAL A 17 2.48 -15.26 -18.14
CA VAL A 17 1.65 -14.05 -18.04
C VAL A 17 0.55 -14.23 -16.98
N ALA A 18 0.01 -15.43 -16.79
CA ALA A 18 -0.92 -15.72 -15.70
C ALA A 18 -0.25 -15.65 -14.31
N ALA A 19 1.00 -16.10 -14.18
CA ALA A 19 1.79 -15.97 -12.96
C ALA A 19 2.19 -14.51 -12.63
N GLY A 20 2.20 -13.62 -13.63
CA GLY A 20 2.48 -12.19 -13.45
C GLY A 20 1.28 -11.36 -12.99
N LEU A 21 0.05 -11.86 -13.14
CA LEU A 21 -1.17 -11.18 -12.69
C LEU A 21 -1.79 -11.79 -11.42
N SER A 22 -1.37 -12.99 -11.01
CA SER A 22 -1.73 -13.57 -9.71
C SER A 22 -0.78 -13.09 -8.61
N GLY A 23 -0.84 -11.79 -8.28
CA GLY A 23 -0.53 -11.36 -6.92
C GLY A 23 -1.62 -11.84 -5.96
N CYS A 24 -1.81 -13.16 -5.82
CA CYS A 24 -2.82 -13.80 -4.95
C CYS A 24 -2.56 -15.31 -4.87
N ALA A 25 -1.48 -15.72 -4.20
CA ALA A 25 -1.38 -17.03 -3.54
C ALA A 25 -0.16 -17.00 -2.62
N ALA A 26 -0.38 -16.64 -1.35
CA ALA A 26 0.59 -16.93 -0.31
C ALA A 26 0.74 -18.45 -0.25
N ALA A 27 1.94 -18.95 -0.49
CA ALA A 27 2.27 -20.35 -0.24
C ALA A 27 2.12 -20.61 1.28
N LEU A 28 1.03 -21.26 1.67
CA LEU A 28 0.84 -21.80 3.00
C LEU A 28 1.73 -23.03 3.15
N ILE A 29 2.97 -22.85 3.58
CA ILE A 29 3.79 -23.95 4.11
C ILE A 29 3.50 -24.00 5.61
N GLY A 30 2.74 -25.02 6.03
CA GLY A 30 2.57 -25.36 7.43
C GLY A 30 3.81 -26.05 7.99
N GLY A 31 4.13 -25.75 9.26
CA GLY A 31 5.01 -26.57 10.09
C GLY A 31 6.09 -25.79 10.85
N GLY A 32 6.01 -25.81 12.18
CA GLY A 32 7.19 -25.80 13.06
C GLY A 32 7.65 -24.45 13.62
N LEU A 33 7.77 -24.40 14.95
CA LEU A 33 8.32 -23.30 15.74
C LEU A 33 9.84 -23.14 15.51
N ALA A 34 10.26 -22.02 14.94
CA ALA A 34 11.54 -21.36 15.20
C ALA A 34 11.46 -19.91 14.70
N ALA A 35 11.60 -18.96 15.62
CA ALA A 35 11.59 -17.53 15.34
C ALA A 35 12.71 -17.17 14.38
N SER A 36 12.40 -17.08 13.09
CA SER A 36 13.20 -16.36 12.13
C SER A 36 12.53 -15.02 11.93
N SER A 37 13.17 -13.94 12.39
CA SER A 37 12.81 -12.53 12.17
C SER A 37 12.82 -12.11 10.68
N ILE A 38 12.69 -13.07 9.77
CA ILE A 38 12.90 -12.95 8.33
C ILE A 38 11.56 -13.04 7.56
N THR A 39 10.47 -13.45 8.22
CA THR A 39 9.11 -13.42 7.66
C THR A 39 8.36 -12.17 8.16
N ASP A 40 7.34 -11.71 7.41
CA ASP A 40 6.54 -10.54 7.80
C ASP A 40 6.07 -10.70 9.27
N ARG A 41 6.28 -9.65 10.07
CA ARG A 41 5.90 -9.61 11.49
C ARG A 41 4.38 -9.76 11.68
N ARG A 42 3.60 -9.58 10.61
CA ARG A 42 2.15 -9.78 10.53
C ARG A 42 1.82 -11.18 10.05
N SER A 43 0.91 -11.85 10.76
CA SER A 43 0.35 -13.12 10.31
C SER A 43 -0.42 -12.97 9.01
N ALA A 44 -0.50 -14.04 8.20
CA ALA A 44 -1.31 -14.03 6.97
C ALA A 44 -2.79 -13.65 7.24
N GLY A 45 -3.35 -14.09 8.38
CA GLY A 45 -4.69 -13.69 8.82
C GLY A 45 -4.82 -12.18 9.04
N SER A 46 -3.86 -11.56 9.75
CA SER A 46 -3.88 -10.10 9.95
C SER A 46 -3.74 -9.30 8.66
N GLN A 47 -3.01 -9.83 7.66
CA GLN A 47 -2.92 -9.20 6.35
C GLN A 47 -4.23 -9.33 5.55
N ALA A 48 -4.93 -10.46 5.68
CA ALA A 48 -6.24 -10.64 5.07
C ALA A 48 -7.28 -9.70 5.70
N ASP A 49 -7.30 -9.59 7.03
CA ASP A 49 -8.17 -8.66 7.75
C ASP A 49 -7.90 -7.21 7.33
N ASP A 50 -6.63 -6.84 7.19
CA ASP A 50 -6.17 -5.54 6.68
C ASP A 50 -6.77 -5.24 5.28
N GLN A 51 -6.79 -6.22 4.37
CA GLN A 51 -7.33 -6.07 3.01
C GLN A 51 -8.86 -5.97 3.00
N VAL A 52 -9.54 -6.79 3.80
CA VAL A 52 -11.00 -6.72 3.95
C VAL A 52 -11.41 -5.33 4.45
N MET A 53 -10.68 -4.81 5.43
CA MET A 53 -10.86 -3.47 5.97
C MET A 53 -10.64 -2.38 4.90
N GLU A 54 -9.54 -2.46 4.12
CA GLU A 54 -9.29 -1.53 3.00
C GLU A 54 -10.47 -1.51 2.02
N LEU A 55 -10.93 -2.69 1.59
CA LEU A 55 -12.02 -2.83 0.60
C LEU A 55 -13.35 -2.30 1.13
N HIS A 56 -13.68 -2.59 2.38
CA HIS A 56 -14.94 -2.16 2.98
C HIS A 56 -14.99 -0.63 3.13
N VAL A 57 -13.92 -0.01 3.61
CA VAL A 57 -13.84 1.46 3.73
C VAL A 57 -13.84 2.11 2.35
N LYS A 58 -13.05 1.59 1.42
CA LYS A 58 -12.95 2.12 0.05
C LYS A 58 -14.29 2.06 -0.68
N SER A 59 -14.98 0.93 -0.63
CA SER A 59 -16.28 0.76 -1.31
C SER A 59 -17.34 1.71 -0.77
N LYS A 60 -17.46 1.87 0.54
CA LYS A 60 -18.39 2.82 1.18
C LYS A 60 -18.07 4.27 0.83
N ALA A 61 -16.80 4.65 0.91
CA ALA A 61 -16.34 5.99 0.55
C ALA A 61 -16.66 6.31 -0.92
N GLN A 62 -16.33 5.39 -1.84
CA GLN A 62 -16.61 5.55 -3.26
C GLN A 62 -18.12 5.63 -3.56
N ALA A 63 -18.96 4.84 -2.90
CA ALA A 63 -20.41 4.88 -3.08
C ALA A 63 -21.02 6.24 -2.68
N ILE A 64 -20.44 6.91 -1.68
CA ILE A 64 -20.86 8.27 -1.29
C ILE A 64 -20.32 9.29 -2.29
N LEU A 65 -19.02 9.27 -2.59
CA LEU A 65 -18.39 10.25 -3.47
C LEU A 65 -18.95 10.23 -4.90
N ARG A 66 -19.35 9.07 -5.43
CA ARG A 66 -19.95 8.98 -6.78
C ARG A 66 -21.26 9.73 -6.92
N ARG A 67 -22.00 9.92 -5.81
CA ARG A 67 -23.24 10.70 -5.81
C ARG A 67 -22.97 12.20 -5.87
N ASN A 68 -21.77 12.63 -5.49
CA ASN A 68 -21.37 14.02 -5.44
C ASN A 68 -20.54 14.34 -6.70
N SER A 69 -21.23 14.54 -7.83
CA SER A 69 -20.59 14.97 -9.07
C SER A 69 -20.40 16.48 -9.07
N TYR A 70 -19.16 16.95 -9.16
CA TYR A 70 -18.82 18.38 -9.14
C TYR A 70 -18.26 18.80 -10.49
N GLY A 71 -19.11 19.31 -11.39
CA GLY A 71 -18.63 19.96 -12.64
C GLY A 71 -17.67 19.11 -13.49
N GLY A 72 -17.84 17.79 -13.52
CA GLY A 72 -16.96 16.87 -14.25
C GLY A 72 -15.71 16.39 -13.49
N PHE A 73 -15.40 16.97 -12.33
CA PHE A 73 -14.40 16.44 -11.41
C PHE A 73 -14.88 15.13 -10.79
N LYS A 74 -14.05 14.09 -10.87
CA LYS A 74 -14.31 12.77 -10.29
C LYS A 74 -13.41 12.56 -9.09
N PRO A 75 -13.95 12.57 -7.85
CA PRO A 75 -13.19 12.23 -6.67
C PRO A 75 -12.55 10.85 -6.79
N SER A 76 -11.32 10.71 -6.30
CA SER A 76 -10.59 9.45 -6.29
C SER A 76 -9.95 9.28 -4.94
N VAL A 77 -10.30 8.18 -4.26
CA VAL A 77 -9.77 7.83 -2.94
C VAL A 77 -9.17 6.43 -2.95
N SER A 78 -8.05 6.30 -2.28
CA SER A 78 -7.35 5.05 -2.01
C SER A 78 -7.24 4.87 -0.51
N VAL A 79 -7.43 3.64 -0.07
CA VAL A 79 -7.31 3.23 1.32
C VAL A 79 -6.18 2.22 1.38
N VAL A 80 -5.22 2.47 2.26
CA VAL A 80 -4.06 1.60 2.49
C VAL A 80 -4.05 1.25 3.96
N SER A 81 -3.90 -0.02 4.29
CA SER A 81 -3.81 -0.52 5.66
C SER A 81 -2.47 -1.17 5.95
N TYR A 82 -2.02 -1.03 7.18
CA TYR A 82 -0.92 -1.81 7.71
C TYR A 82 -1.16 -2.00 9.20
N ASN A 83 -1.27 -3.26 9.63
CA ASN A 83 -1.48 -3.62 11.03
C ASN A 83 -2.67 -2.86 11.64
N ARG A 84 -3.83 -2.95 10.97
CA ARG A 84 -5.09 -2.31 11.36
C ARG A 84 -5.09 -0.77 11.33
N ARG A 85 -4.03 -0.11 10.86
CA ARG A 85 -4.00 1.35 10.69
C ARG A 85 -4.33 1.73 9.27
N LEU A 86 -5.28 2.64 9.08
CA LEU A 86 -5.72 3.13 7.78
C LEU A 86 -5.02 4.43 7.41
N LEU A 87 -4.45 4.47 6.21
CA LEU A 87 -3.99 5.66 5.52
C LEU A 87 -4.95 5.94 4.37
N LEU A 88 -5.57 7.12 4.40
CA LEU A 88 -6.47 7.61 3.37
C LEU A 88 -5.73 8.59 2.48
N LEU A 89 -5.72 8.31 1.17
CA LEU A 89 -5.07 9.12 0.14
C LEU A 89 -6.06 9.44 -0.96
N GLY A 90 -5.83 10.52 -1.71
CA GLY A 90 -6.67 10.85 -2.85
C GLY A 90 -6.99 12.32 -2.99
N GLN A 91 -7.99 12.59 -3.81
CA GLN A 91 -8.57 13.90 -4.04
C GLN A 91 -10.08 13.84 -3.96
N VAL A 92 -10.67 14.83 -3.30
CA VAL A 92 -12.11 15.09 -3.25
C VAL A 92 -12.38 16.55 -3.60
N ALA A 93 -13.63 16.88 -3.95
CA ALA A 93 -13.97 18.24 -4.38
C ALA A 93 -14.14 19.21 -3.21
N THR A 94 -14.53 18.71 -2.03
CA THR A 94 -14.88 19.56 -0.89
C THR A 94 -14.29 19.05 0.42
N GLN A 95 -14.14 19.95 1.39
CA GLN A 95 -13.74 19.58 2.75
C GLN A 95 -14.78 18.67 3.43
N ALA A 96 -16.07 18.83 3.09
CA ALA A 96 -17.15 17.99 3.60
C ALA A 96 -17.02 16.54 3.12
N ASP A 97 -16.66 16.33 1.86
CA ASP A 97 -16.36 15.00 1.32
C ASP A 97 -15.15 14.39 2.03
N ARG A 98 -14.08 15.17 2.23
CA ARG A 98 -12.86 14.72 2.93
C ARG A 98 -13.19 14.22 4.34
N GLN A 99 -13.97 14.99 5.08
CA GLN A 99 -14.43 14.63 6.43
C GLN A 99 -15.38 13.42 6.42
N THR A 100 -16.20 13.29 5.38
CA THR A 100 -17.12 12.15 5.24
C THR A 100 -16.35 10.85 5.02
N VAL A 101 -15.34 10.84 4.15
CA VAL A 101 -14.47 9.67 3.94
C VAL A 101 -13.73 9.32 5.23
N GLU A 102 -13.22 10.31 5.96
CA GLU A 102 -12.58 10.09 7.25
C GLU A 102 -13.53 9.46 8.28
N ARG A 103 -14.78 9.94 8.38
CA ARG A 103 -15.78 9.41 9.29
C ARG A 103 -16.12 7.96 8.99
N ILE A 104 -16.21 7.59 7.70
CA ILE A 104 -16.44 6.20 7.28
C ILE A 104 -15.29 5.31 7.76
N ALA A 105 -14.04 5.76 7.53
CA ALA A 105 -12.86 5.02 7.95
C ALA A 105 -12.76 4.90 9.49
N ARG A 106 -13.10 5.96 10.24
CA ARG A 106 -13.12 5.93 11.71
C ARG A 106 -14.24 5.08 12.29
N ALA A 107 -15.32 4.86 11.55
CA ALA A 107 -16.41 3.98 11.94
C ALA A 107 -16.10 2.49 11.69
N GLU A 108 -14.98 2.19 11.04
CA GLU A 108 -14.53 0.82 10.82
C GLU A 108 -14.03 0.20 12.13
N ARG A 109 -14.76 -0.80 12.65
CA ARG A 109 -14.49 -1.38 13.96
C ARG A 109 -13.11 -2.05 14.03
N SER A 110 -12.63 -2.56 12.90
CA SER A 110 -11.32 -3.20 12.81
C SER A 110 -10.17 -2.21 12.71
N ALA A 111 -10.42 -0.91 12.53
CA ALA A 111 -9.37 0.09 12.43
C ALA A 111 -8.85 0.51 13.81
N ALA A 112 -7.54 0.45 14.01
CA ALA A 112 -6.86 0.93 15.21
C ALA A 112 -6.50 2.43 15.14
N ALA A 113 -6.21 2.93 13.94
CA ALA A 113 -5.94 4.34 13.70
C ALA A 113 -6.32 4.74 12.27
N VAL A 114 -6.56 6.03 12.06
CA VAL A 114 -6.88 6.60 10.74
C VAL A 114 -6.05 7.86 10.52
N TYR A 115 -5.26 7.87 9.44
CA TYR A 115 -4.46 8.99 8.97
C TYR A 115 -5.07 9.53 7.67
N ASN A 116 -5.63 10.74 7.72
CA ASN A 116 -6.32 11.34 6.58
C ASN A 116 -5.44 12.34 5.81
N HIS A 117 -4.90 11.86 4.68
CA HIS A 117 -4.11 12.65 3.73
C HIS A 117 -4.80 12.79 2.37
N ILE A 118 -6.14 12.79 2.37
CA ILE A 118 -6.93 13.18 1.19
C ILE A 118 -6.82 14.68 0.99
N ASN A 119 -6.59 15.11 -0.25
CA ASN A 119 -6.53 16.51 -0.64
C ASN A 119 -7.89 17.00 -1.16
N VAL A 120 -8.19 18.29 -0.93
CA VAL A 120 -9.29 18.96 -1.63
C VAL A 120 -8.73 19.56 -2.91
N ALA A 121 -9.31 19.22 -4.06
CA ALA A 121 -8.85 19.67 -5.37
C ALA A 121 -10.02 19.85 -6.34
N THR A 122 -9.83 20.74 -7.31
CA THR A 122 -10.81 21.02 -8.37
C THR A 122 -10.44 20.36 -9.71
N THR A 123 -9.23 19.81 -9.82
CA THR A 123 -8.71 19.19 -11.04
C THR A 123 -8.21 17.79 -10.73
N ALA A 124 -8.61 16.83 -11.56
CA ALA A 124 -8.18 15.45 -11.44
C ALA A 124 -6.70 15.31 -11.80
N ARG A 125 -6.02 14.37 -11.14
CA ARG A 125 -4.64 14.01 -11.51
C ARG A 125 -4.57 13.44 -12.92
N THR A 126 -3.50 13.74 -13.61
CA THR A 126 -3.21 13.19 -14.93
C THR A 126 -2.61 11.79 -14.83
N ALA A 127 -2.60 11.05 -15.94
CA ALA A 127 -1.91 9.77 -16.02
C ALA A 127 -0.39 9.91 -15.76
N ALA A 128 0.21 11.03 -16.17
CA ALA A 128 1.61 11.33 -15.93
C ALA A 128 1.91 11.49 -14.42
N ASP A 129 1.03 12.18 -13.68
CA ASP A 129 1.17 12.34 -12.23
C ASP A 129 1.17 10.98 -11.50
N ILE A 130 0.25 10.11 -11.89
CA ILE A 130 0.09 8.76 -11.30
C ILE A 130 1.29 7.88 -11.66
N SER A 131 1.75 7.95 -12.91
CA SER A 131 2.93 7.23 -13.38
C SER A 131 4.19 7.67 -12.63
N ASN A 132 4.36 8.98 -12.43
CA ASN A 132 5.47 9.53 -11.66
C ASN A 132 5.50 8.99 -10.23
N ASP A 133 4.38 9.04 -9.49
CA ASP A 133 4.29 8.50 -8.13
C ASP A 133 4.55 6.98 -8.07
N THR A 134 4.09 6.24 -9.07
CA THR A 134 4.34 4.80 -9.20
C THR A 134 5.84 4.54 -9.35
N SER A 135 6.52 5.31 -10.20
CA SER A 135 7.97 5.21 -10.37
C SER A 135 8.75 5.59 -9.11
N ILE A 136 8.31 6.63 -8.37
CA ILE A 136 8.91 7.02 -7.09
C ILE A 136 8.75 5.87 -6.09
N THR A 137 7.53 5.32 -5.96
CA THR A 137 7.27 4.20 -5.05
C THR A 137 8.14 2.99 -5.37
N ALA A 138 8.28 2.65 -6.65
CA ALA A 138 9.14 1.54 -7.10
C ALA A 138 10.62 1.79 -6.74
N ARG A 139 11.14 3.00 -7.00
CA ARG A 139 12.51 3.38 -6.63
C ARG A 139 12.73 3.32 -5.12
N VAL A 140 11.80 3.83 -4.32
CA VAL A 140 11.88 3.77 -2.86
C VAL A 140 11.93 2.31 -2.40
N ARG A 141 11.02 1.45 -2.89
CA ARG A 141 11.00 0.02 -2.52
C ARG A 141 12.30 -0.68 -2.91
N ALA A 142 12.82 -0.44 -4.12
CA ALA A 142 14.10 -0.98 -4.56
C ALA A 142 15.27 -0.50 -3.67
N ASN A 143 15.25 0.77 -3.29
CA ASN A 143 16.25 1.34 -2.39
C ASN A 143 16.22 0.74 -0.98
N LEU A 144 15.05 0.30 -0.50
CA LEU A 144 14.89 -0.36 0.80
C LEU A 144 15.40 -1.80 0.82
N LEU A 145 15.52 -2.47 -0.33
CA LEU A 145 16.12 -3.82 -0.41
C LEU A 145 17.58 -3.84 0.08
N ASN A 146 18.25 -2.69 0.01
CA ASN A 146 19.66 -2.55 0.38
C ASN A 146 19.86 -1.98 1.79
N VAL A 147 18.79 -1.81 2.58
CA VAL A 147 18.89 -1.32 3.95
C VAL A 147 19.19 -2.48 4.89
N GLN A 148 20.41 -2.52 5.42
CA GLN A 148 20.82 -3.55 6.35
C GLN A 148 19.94 -3.55 7.61
N GLY A 149 19.59 -4.74 8.10
CA GLY A 149 18.76 -4.89 9.30
C GLY A 149 17.27 -4.58 9.11
N VAL A 150 16.82 -4.24 7.90
CA VAL A 150 15.39 -4.00 7.61
C VAL A 150 14.92 -4.97 6.53
N TYR A 151 14.04 -5.91 6.92
CA TYR A 151 13.35 -6.73 5.92
C TYR A 151 12.33 -5.88 5.15
N PRO A 152 12.34 -5.87 3.80
CA PRO A 152 11.44 -5.04 3.00
C PRO A 152 9.95 -5.26 3.27
N GLY A 153 9.55 -6.49 3.64
CA GLY A 153 8.15 -6.79 3.99
C GLY A 153 7.68 -6.17 5.30
N HIS A 154 8.58 -5.65 6.13
CA HIS A 154 8.21 -4.89 7.33
C HIS A 154 7.75 -3.46 7.01
N VAL A 155 7.88 -3.02 5.76
CA VAL A 155 7.59 -1.64 5.36
C VAL A 155 6.59 -1.62 4.21
N LYS A 156 5.50 -0.86 4.37
CA LYS A 156 4.56 -0.54 3.30
C LYS A 156 4.80 0.89 2.85
N VAL A 157 5.18 1.06 1.59
CA VAL A 157 5.46 2.36 0.97
C VAL A 157 4.41 2.67 -0.09
N VAL A 158 3.86 3.88 -0.04
CA VAL A 158 2.97 4.44 -1.07
C VAL A 158 3.33 5.91 -1.30
N THR A 159 3.39 6.35 -2.55
CA THR A 159 3.59 7.77 -2.88
C THR A 159 2.31 8.37 -3.45
N TYR A 160 1.98 9.60 -3.03
CA TYR A 160 0.88 10.38 -3.58
C TYR A 160 1.27 11.85 -3.72
N ALA A 161 1.21 12.37 -4.94
CA ALA A 161 1.58 13.74 -5.30
C ALA A 161 3.00 14.10 -4.81
N GLY A 162 3.96 13.20 -5.02
CA GLY A 162 5.35 13.36 -4.58
C GLY A 162 5.60 13.22 -3.07
N VAL A 163 4.56 13.07 -2.24
CA VAL A 163 4.69 12.75 -0.81
C VAL A 163 4.76 11.23 -0.65
N THR A 164 5.83 10.74 -0.04
CA THR A 164 6.00 9.30 0.23
C THR A 164 5.59 8.98 1.67
N TYR A 165 4.59 8.12 1.78
CA TYR A 165 4.07 7.60 3.04
C TYR A 165 4.72 6.26 3.32
N VAL A 166 5.26 6.12 4.52
CA VAL A 166 5.97 4.92 4.97
C VAL A 166 5.30 4.41 6.23
N MET A 167 4.76 3.19 6.16
CA MET A 167 4.14 2.49 7.29
C MET A 167 4.98 1.25 7.61
N GLY A 168 4.99 0.82 8.87
CA GLY A 168 5.74 -0.38 9.26
C GLY A 168 5.82 -0.56 10.76
N MET A 169 6.04 -1.80 11.20
CA MET A 169 6.41 -2.12 12.58
C MET A 169 7.94 -2.23 12.64
N LEU A 170 8.61 -1.22 13.18
CA LEU A 170 10.07 -1.07 13.11
C LEU A 170 10.66 -0.65 14.47
N SER A 171 11.87 -1.12 14.79
CA SER A 171 12.64 -0.59 15.92
C SER A 171 13.07 0.86 15.64
N PRO A 172 13.44 1.66 16.65
CA PRO A 172 13.96 3.01 16.43
C PRO A 172 15.14 3.07 15.45
N GLU A 173 16.08 2.12 15.51
CA GLU A 173 17.20 2.08 14.57
C GLU A 173 16.73 1.79 13.14
N GLN A 174 15.80 0.84 12.97
CA GLN A 174 15.20 0.51 11.68
C GLN A 174 14.46 1.72 11.10
N GLN A 175 13.70 2.46 11.92
CA GLN A 175 13.01 3.68 11.48
C GLN A 175 14.00 4.73 10.98
N ALA A 176 15.10 4.97 11.70
CA ALA A 176 16.13 5.92 11.28
C ALA A 176 16.77 5.53 9.94
N ALA A 177 17.13 4.25 9.77
CA ALA A 177 17.72 3.72 8.54
C ALA A 177 16.76 3.83 7.34
N VAL A 178 15.48 3.47 7.53
CA VAL A 178 14.45 3.61 6.49
C VAL A 178 14.25 5.08 6.13
N ASN A 179 14.13 5.97 7.12
CA ASN A 179 13.90 7.40 6.89
C ASN A 179 15.01 8.02 6.04
N GLN A 180 16.27 7.77 6.41
CA GLN A 180 17.42 8.25 5.66
C GLN A 180 17.38 7.77 4.21
N ARG A 181 17.10 6.48 3.98
CA ARG A 181 17.08 5.93 2.62
C ARG A 181 15.93 6.47 1.77
N VAL A 182 14.74 6.64 2.37
CA VAL A 182 13.56 7.17 1.68
C VAL A 182 13.78 8.64 1.31
N SER A 183 14.26 9.47 2.25
CA SER A 183 14.43 10.91 2.04
C SER A 183 15.47 11.26 0.97
N THR A 184 16.46 10.38 0.74
CA THR A 184 17.48 10.59 -0.32
C THR A 184 17.07 10.00 -1.67
N THR A 185 15.86 9.43 -1.80
CA THR A 185 15.43 8.83 -3.08
C THR A 185 14.98 9.92 -4.07
N PRO A 186 15.49 9.94 -5.31
CA PRO A 186 15.11 10.94 -6.31
C PRO A 186 13.60 10.97 -6.58
N GLY A 187 13.05 12.19 -6.58
CA GLY A 187 11.63 12.47 -6.82
C GLY A 187 10.75 12.47 -5.56
N VAL A 188 11.28 12.05 -4.40
CA VAL A 188 10.60 12.23 -3.12
C VAL A 188 10.64 13.72 -2.75
N ILE A 189 9.48 14.33 -2.53
CA ILE A 189 9.36 15.74 -2.13
C ILE A 189 9.30 15.86 -0.61
N SER A 190 8.55 14.96 0.03
CA SER A 190 8.45 14.88 1.49
C SER A 190 8.15 13.45 1.92
N VAL A 191 8.45 13.15 3.18
CA VAL A 191 8.24 11.84 3.78
C VAL A 191 7.30 11.98 4.97
N VAL A 192 6.27 11.15 4.99
CA VAL A 192 5.36 11.01 6.14
C VAL A 192 5.53 9.60 6.69
N THR A 193 5.96 9.52 7.95
CA THR A 193 6.20 8.25 8.64
C THR A 193 5.03 7.91 9.55
N LEU A 194 4.52 6.69 9.42
CA LEU A 194 3.38 6.16 10.15
C LEU A 194 3.79 4.82 10.79
N TYR A 195 4.93 4.85 11.49
CA TYR A 195 5.49 3.65 12.09
C TYR A 195 4.81 3.28 13.40
N GLU A 196 4.93 2.01 13.71
CA GLU A 196 4.69 1.46 15.03
C GLU A 196 6.02 0.99 15.59
N ASN A 197 6.27 1.33 16.86
CA ASN A 197 7.46 0.87 17.55
C ASN A 197 7.37 -0.65 17.71
N TYR A 198 8.39 -1.34 17.21
CA TYR A 198 8.58 -2.76 17.43
C TYR A 198 9.78 -2.97 18.35
N THR A 199 9.53 -3.60 19.49
CA THR A 199 10.58 -4.12 20.38
C THR A 199 10.65 -5.62 20.19
N GLU A 200 11.80 -6.14 19.77
CA GLU A 200 12.03 -7.59 19.78
C GLU A 200 11.85 -8.11 21.21
N SER A 201 11.11 -9.21 21.36
CA SER A 201 10.98 -9.84 22.66
C SER A 201 12.33 -10.45 23.03
N PRO A 202 12.91 -10.14 24.21
CA PRO A 202 14.14 -10.76 24.66
C PRO A 202 13.81 -12.20 25.07
N TYR A 203 13.94 -13.13 24.12
CA TYR A 203 13.98 -14.56 24.41
C TYR A 203 15.39 -15.05 24.15
#